data_AF-A0A5D3D158-F1
#
_entry.id   AF-A0A5D3D158-F1
#
_cell.length_a   1.000
_cell.length_b   1.000
_cell.length_c   1.000
_cell.angle_alpha   90.00
_cell.angle_beta   90.00
_cell.angle_gamma   90.00
#
_symmetry.space_group_name_H-M   'P 1'
#
loop_
_entity.id
_entity.type
_entity.pdbx_description
1 polymer ?
#
loop_
_entity_poly.entity_id
_entity_poly.type
_entity_poly.pdbx_seq_one_letter_code
_entity_poly.pdbx_strand_id
1 'polypeptide(L)'
;MEMALKVKIMAVVILVGIAGISIAMEMCGVDEEGLTACKPWVTKPCPTEMPPATCCNKLSNADFSCFCKYKNSMLLSSFGIDPDLALALPVKCNITNTPTCSS
;
A
#
# COMPACT_ATOMS: atom_id res chain seq x y z
N MET A 1 -23.05 -32.49 -25.59
CA MET A 1 -22.25 -32.61 -24.34
C MET A 1 -21.40 -31.36 -24.08
N GLU A 2 -20.84 -30.73 -25.10
CA GLU A 2 -20.00 -29.52 -24.99
C GLU A 2 -20.72 -28.29 -24.41
N MET A 3 -22.01 -28.13 -24.69
CA MET A 3 -22.85 -27.03 -24.17
C MET A 3 -22.99 -27.08 -22.64
N ALA A 4 -23.12 -28.29 -22.07
CA ALA A 4 -23.24 -28.48 -20.63
C ALA A 4 -21.92 -28.20 -19.89
N LEU A 5 -20.78 -28.52 -20.52
CA LEU A 5 -19.46 -28.19 -19.99
C LEU A 5 -19.24 -26.67 -19.98
N LYS A 6 -19.57 -25.98 -21.08
CA LYS A 6 -19.48 -24.52 -21.18
C LYS A 6 -20.38 -23.81 -20.15
N VAL A 7 -21.61 -24.29 -19.95
CA VAL A 7 -22.53 -23.77 -18.93
C VAL A 7 -22.00 -23.99 -17.52
N LYS A 8 -21.40 -25.15 -17.22
CA LYS A 8 -20.78 -25.40 -15.91
C LYS A 8 -19.56 -24.51 -15.66
N ILE A 9 -18.71 -24.29 -16.67
CA ILE A 9 -17.57 -23.39 -16.58
C ILE A 9 -18.05 -21.95 -16.34
N MET A 10 -19.05 -21.48 -17.09
CA MET A 10 -19.63 -20.15 -16.90
C MET A 10 -20.28 -19.98 -15.53
N ALA A 11 -21.02 -20.99 -15.05
CA ALA A 11 -21.62 -20.98 -13.72
C ALA A 11 -20.56 -20.91 -12.61
N VAL A 12 -19.45 -21.66 -12.71
CA VAL A 12 -18.35 -21.60 -11.74
C VAL A 12 -17.67 -20.23 -11.74
N VAL A 13 -17.43 -19.63 -12.92
CA VAL A 13 -16.83 -18.28 -13.02
C VAL A 13 -17.71 -17.22 -12.38
N ILE A 14 -19.03 -17.28 -12.59
CA ILE A 14 -19.99 -16.34 -11.98
C ILE A 14 -20.03 -16.51 -10.46
N LEU A 15 -20.02 -17.76 -9.96
CA LEU A 15 -20.04 -18.04 -8.53
C LEU A 15 -18.77 -17.54 -7.81
N VAL A 16 -17.60 -17.62 -8.45
CA VAL A 16 -16.34 -17.06 -7.93
C VAL A 16 -16.35 -15.54 -7.91
N GLY A 17 -17.02 -14.87 -8.86
CA GLY A 17 -17.13 -13.41 -8.89
C GLY A 17 -18.06 -12.81 -7.83
N ILE A 18 -19.01 -13.59 -7.29
CA ILE A 18 -19.98 -13.14 -6.27
C ILE A 18 -19.43 -13.35 -4.84
N ALA A 19 -18.51 -14.30 -4.67
CA ALA A 19 -17.70 -14.36 -3.46
C ALA A 19 -16.77 -13.15 -3.50
N GLY A 20 -17.05 -12.12 -2.68
CA GLY A 20 -16.20 -10.95 -2.53
C GLY A 20 -14.84 -11.34 -2.00
N ILE A 21 -13.96 -11.80 -2.90
CA ILE A 21 -12.54 -11.95 -2.62
C ILE A 21 -12.02 -10.52 -2.59
N SER A 22 -12.13 -9.90 -1.42
CA SER A 22 -11.29 -8.77 -1.06
C SER A 22 -9.87 -9.31 -1.03
N ILE A 23 -9.22 -9.37 -2.20
CA ILE A 23 -7.77 -9.51 -2.24
C ILE A 23 -7.25 -8.30 -1.48
N ALA A 24 -6.80 -8.53 -0.24
CA ALA A 24 -6.11 -7.50 0.53
C ALA A 24 -4.85 -7.18 -0.28
N MET A 25 -4.91 -6.14 -1.10
CA MET A 25 -3.80 -5.72 -1.92
C MET A 25 -2.84 -4.96 -1.01
N GLU A 26 -1.78 -5.64 -0.62
CA GLU A 26 -0.70 -5.03 0.12
C GLU A 26 0.26 -4.35 -0.87
N MET A 27 0.55 -3.07 -0.63
CA MET A 27 1.58 -2.35 -1.36
C MET A 27 2.86 -2.41 -0.55
N CYS A 28 3.87 -3.12 -1.07
CA CYS A 28 5.17 -3.27 -0.40
C CYS A 28 5.05 -3.72 1.07
N GLY A 29 4.16 -4.67 1.36
CA GLY A 29 3.93 -5.19 2.72
C GLY A 29 3.07 -4.31 3.63
N VAL A 30 2.40 -3.28 3.08
CA VAL A 30 1.47 -2.41 3.82
C VAL A 30 0.08 -2.50 3.19
N ASP A 31 -0.92 -2.81 4.00
CA ASP A 31 -2.33 -2.87 3.57
C ASP A 31 -2.96 -1.48 3.39
N GLU A 32 -4.16 -1.45 2.81
CA GLU A 32 -4.90 -0.22 2.54
C GLU A 32 -5.12 0.62 3.82
N GLU A 33 -5.39 -0.03 4.95
CA GLU A 33 -5.55 0.63 6.25
C GLU A 33 -4.27 1.36 6.66
N GLY A 34 -3.11 0.69 6.56
CA GLY A 34 -1.82 1.28 6.85
C GLY A 34 -1.47 2.45 5.93
N LEU A 35 -1.68 2.29 4.61
CA LEU A 35 -1.44 3.36 3.63
C LEU A 35 -2.30 4.59 3.92
N THR A 36 -3.59 4.36 4.21
CA THR A 36 -4.55 5.43 4.52
C THR A 36 -4.19 6.12 5.83
N ALA A 37 -3.83 5.36 6.87
CA ALA A 37 -3.41 5.90 8.16
C ALA A 37 -2.11 6.72 8.05
N CYS A 38 -1.20 6.35 7.15
CA CYS A 38 0.07 7.06 6.96
C CYS A 38 -0.01 8.26 6.01
N LYS A 39 -1.01 8.30 5.12
CA LYS A 39 -1.12 9.32 4.06
C LYS A 39 -0.94 10.77 4.55
N PRO A 40 -1.54 11.22 5.67
CA PRO A 40 -1.37 12.61 6.12
C PRO A 40 0.09 13.00 6.39
N TRP A 41 0.94 12.05 6.81
CA TRP A 41 2.34 12.33 7.14
C TRP A 41 3.28 12.27 5.94
N VAL A 42 2.79 11.82 4.78
CA VAL A 42 3.56 11.75 3.54
C VAL A 42 3.00 12.69 2.47
N THR A 43 2.11 13.60 2.83
CA THR A 43 1.51 14.62 1.95
C THR A 43 1.67 16.01 2.57
N LYS A 44 1.52 17.07 1.77
CA LYS A 44 1.57 18.46 2.25
C LYS A 44 0.16 19.04 2.42
N PRO A 45 -0.13 19.79 3.49
CA PRO A 45 0.74 20.06 4.65
C PRO A 45 0.89 18.84 5.57
N CYS A 46 2.13 18.56 6.00
CA CYS A 46 2.44 17.44 6.90
C CYS A 46 2.17 17.82 8.37
N PRO A 47 1.45 17.00 9.15
CA PRO A 47 1.24 17.23 10.58
C PRO A 47 2.55 17.22 11.37
N THR A 48 2.65 18.13 12.35
CA THR A 48 3.79 18.15 13.28
C THR A 48 3.71 17.01 14.29
N GLU A 49 2.50 16.62 14.70
CA GLU A 49 2.22 15.53 15.64
C GLU A 49 2.68 14.14 15.17
N MET A 50 2.86 13.23 16.13
CA MET A 50 3.27 11.85 15.88
C MET A 50 2.21 11.10 15.05
N PRO A 51 2.60 10.26 14.07
CA PRO A 51 1.65 9.41 13.37
C PRO A 51 0.89 8.47 14.33
N PRO A 52 -0.35 8.09 14.00
CA PRO A 52 -1.11 7.14 14.80
C PRO A 52 -0.39 5.80 14.85
N ALA A 53 -0.61 5.04 15.93
CA ALA A 53 -0.03 3.71 16.10
C ALA A 53 -0.34 2.79 14.92
N THR A 54 -1.55 2.89 14.33
CA THR A 54 -1.93 2.14 13.12
C THR A 54 -0.96 2.37 11.96
N CYS A 55 -0.57 3.62 11.69
CA CYS A 55 0.40 3.92 10.64
C CYS A 55 1.76 3.28 10.96
N CYS A 56 2.35 3.58 12.12
CA CYS A 56 3.70 3.11 12.44
C CYS A 56 3.78 1.59 12.58
N ASN A 57 2.77 0.93 13.15
CA ASN A 57 2.74 -0.52 13.29
C ASN A 57 2.65 -1.22 11.92
N LYS A 58 1.81 -0.72 11.00
CA LYS A 58 1.73 -1.28 9.65
C LYS A 58 3.02 -1.02 8.86
N LEU A 59 3.57 0.18 8.99
CA LEU A 59 4.84 0.57 8.35
C LEU A 59 6.04 -0.24 8.87
N SER A 60 5.99 -0.78 10.10
CA SER A 60 7.08 -1.60 10.66
C SER A 60 7.37 -2.89 9.87
N ASN A 61 6.40 -3.39 9.10
CA ASN A 61 6.53 -4.57 8.25
C ASN A 61 6.73 -4.21 6.76
N ALA A 62 6.90 -2.93 6.45
CA ALA A 62 7.02 -2.45 5.08
C ALA A 62 8.34 -2.91 4.42
N ASP A 63 8.24 -3.27 3.15
CA ASP A 63 9.39 -3.40 2.26
C ASP A 63 9.75 -2.00 1.73
N PHE A 64 10.66 -1.34 2.44
CA PHE A 64 11.17 -0.04 2.05
C PHE A 64 11.93 -0.05 0.72
N SER A 65 12.56 -1.16 0.35
CA SER A 65 13.23 -1.30 -0.94
C SER A 65 12.22 -1.37 -2.10
N CYS A 66 11.06 -2.00 -1.87
CA CYS A 66 9.93 -1.94 -2.79
C CYS A 66 9.39 -0.50 -2.92
N PHE A 67 9.17 0.22 -1.82
CA PHE A 67 8.73 1.62 -1.86
C PHE A 67 9.71 2.54 -2.58
N CYS A 68 11.03 2.32 -2.44
CA CYS A 68 12.05 3.09 -3.15
C CYS A 68 11.90 3.04 -4.67
N LYS A 69 11.38 1.95 -5.24
CA LYS A 69 11.11 1.84 -6.69
C LYS A 69 10.08 2.85 -7.18
N TYR A 70 9.23 3.33 -6.27
CA TYR A 70 8.22 4.33 -6.57
C TYR A 70 8.71 5.76 -6.36
N LYS A 71 9.85 6.01 -5.70
CA LYS A 71 10.34 7.36 -5.34
C LYS A 71 10.19 8.42 -6.45
N ASN A 72 10.52 8.05 -7.69
CA ASN A 72 10.46 8.93 -8.87
C ASN A 72 9.26 8.63 -9.79
N SER A 73 8.33 7.78 -9.36
CA SER A 73 7.15 7.39 -10.12
C SER A 73 6.10 8.49 -10.09
N MET A 74 5.47 8.73 -11.24
CA MET A 74 4.32 9.62 -11.37
C MET A 74 3.14 9.21 -10.45
N LEU A 75 3.11 7.94 -10.01
CA LEU A 75 2.11 7.46 -9.07
C LEU A 75 2.12 8.24 -7.75
N LEU A 76 3.27 8.58 -7.16
CA LEU A 76 3.31 9.37 -5.92
C LEU A 76 2.62 10.72 -6.12
N SER A 77 2.93 11.40 -7.22
CA SER A 77 2.34 12.69 -7.57
C SER A 77 0.81 12.59 -7.75
N SER A 78 0.32 11.53 -8.38
CA SER A 78 -1.13 11.29 -8.54
C SER A 78 -1.85 11.09 -7.20
N PHE A 79 -1.18 10.54 -6.19
CA PHE A 79 -1.72 10.39 -4.84
C PHE A 79 -1.42 11.58 -3.91
N GLY A 80 -0.71 12.60 -4.40
CA GLY A 80 -0.29 13.77 -3.65
C GLY A 80 0.84 13.51 -2.65
N ILE A 81 1.52 12.36 -2.77
CA ILE A 81 2.59 11.93 -1.86
C ILE A 81 3.86 12.71 -2.20
N ASP A 82 4.44 13.31 -1.17
CA ASP A 82 5.73 13.97 -1.23
C ASP A 82 6.84 12.95 -0.91
N PRO A 83 7.80 12.74 -1.82
CA PRO A 83 8.81 11.69 -1.67
C PRO A 83 9.73 11.95 -0.47
N ASP A 84 10.05 13.20 -0.15
CA ASP A 84 10.92 13.52 0.98
C ASP A 84 10.21 13.24 2.32
N LEU A 85 8.92 13.58 2.41
CA LEU A 85 8.10 13.21 3.58
C LEU A 85 7.94 11.69 3.72
N ALA A 86 7.74 10.98 2.61
CA ALA A 86 7.64 9.52 2.61
C ALA A 86 8.93 8.84 3.11
N LEU A 87 10.10 9.38 2.76
CA LEU A 87 11.40 8.88 3.23
C LEU A 87 11.68 9.26 4.69
N ALA A 88 11.13 10.36 5.18
CA ALA A 88 11.27 10.80 6.57
C ALA A 88 10.32 10.05 7.54
N LEU A 89 9.19 9.53 7.05
CA LEU A 89 8.17 8.89 7.89
C LEU A 89 8.71 7.70 8.72
N PRO A 90 9.54 6.78 8.20
CA PRO A 90 10.07 5.68 9.00
C PRO A 90 10.90 6.14 10.19
N VAL A 91 11.68 7.23 10.03
CA VAL A 91 12.43 7.86 11.12
C VAL A 91 11.47 8.42 12.16
N LYS A 92 10.39 9.11 11.72
CA LYS A 92 9.35 9.64 12.61
C LYS A 92 8.65 8.53 13.41
N CYS A 93 8.47 7.35 12.81
CA CYS A 93 7.94 6.16 13.47
C CYS A 93 8.97 5.37 14.30
N ASN A 94 10.22 5.83 14.41
CA ASN A 94 11.31 5.16 15.12
C ASN A 94 11.59 3.73 14.58
N ILE A 95 11.44 3.54 13.27
CA ILE A 95 11.74 2.27 12.59
C ILE A 95 13.23 2.22 12.27
N THR A 96 13.92 1.19 12.75
CA THR A 96 15.39 1.05 12.64
C THR A 96 15.87 0.70 11.22
N ASN A 97 15.05 0.01 10.42
CA ASN A 97 15.33 -0.28 9.02
C ASN A 97 14.82 0.86 8.11
N THR A 98 15.44 2.03 8.19
CA THR A 98 15.04 3.19 7.37
C THR A 98 15.40 3.00 5.90
N PRO A 99 14.57 3.46 4.94
CA PRO A 99 14.87 3.40 3.51
C PRO A 99 16.16 4.15 3.17
N THR A 100 17.20 3.45 2.74
CA THR A 100 18.30 4.04 1.97
C THR A 100 18.00 3.88 0.49
N CYS A 101 17.06 4.68 -0.03
CA CYS A 101 16.79 4.66 -1.46
C CYS A 101 18.01 5.19 -2.22
N SER A 102 18.80 4.27 -2.77
CA SER A 102 19.89 4.60 -3.68
C SER A 102 19.29 5.20 -4.94
N SER A 103 19.81 6.37 -5.35
CA SER A 103 19.35 7.13 -6.51
C SER A 103 19.34 6.32 -7.80
#